data_AF-A0A328ASB7-F1
#
_entry.id   AF-A0A328ASB7-F1
#
_cell.length_a   1.000
_cell.length_b   1.000
_cell.length_c   1.000
_cell.angle_alpha   90.00
_cell.angle_beta   90.00
_cell.angle_gamma   90.00
#
_symmetry.space_group_name_H-M   'P 1'
#
loop_
_entity.id
_entity.type
_entity.pdbx_description
1 polymer ?
#
loop_
_entity_poly.entity_id
_entity_poly.type
_entity_poly.pdbx_seq_one_letter_code
_entity_poly.pdbx_strand_id
1 'polypeptide(L)'
;MYHANTQKLIDYWASRASPGRAPSRSAIQPADFRQLMPQTFILGREDKGQYPVRLAGGFVADLHRRDLRAVNGLHLWSERDRLRLQTALEEARRRPEPLVAVVEALADGASLPMEVLFAPLTAHDGGPDRYLGLYQPLSMVTRLQGLPVLELSVRSLRRPGAANEAASHLRLAAVGGRRIA
;
A
#
# COMPACT_ATOMS: atom_id res chain seq x y z
N MET A 1 -2.57 -4.12 -14.66
CA MET A 1 -1.82 -2.86 -14.54
C MET A 1 -2.42 -2.06 -13.38
N TYR A 2 -1.59 -1.41 -12.56
CA TYR A 2 -2.05 -0.55 -11.46
C TYR A 2 -2.32 0.88 -11.94
N HIS A 3 -3.05 1.68 -11.17
CA HIS A 3 -3.17 3.11 -11.46
C HIS A 3 -1.79 3.79 -11.39
N ALA A 4 -1.55 4.81 -12.22
CA ALA A 4 -0.23 5.45 -12.36
C ALA A 4 0.35 5.95 -11.02
N ASN A 5 -0.47 6.53 -10.14
CA ASN A 5 -0.04 6.95 -8.81
C ASN A 5 0.29 5.79 -7.87
N THR A 6 -0.48 4.69 -7.94
CA THR A 6 -0.20 3.46 -7.19
C THR A 6 1.14 2.90 -7.63
N GLN A 7 1.35 2.79 -8.95
CA GLN A 7 2.62 2.36 -9.54
C GLN A 7 3.77 3.27 -9.11
N LYS A 8 3.59 4.59 -9.18
CA LYS A 8 4.59 5.58 -8.75
C LYS A 8 5.02 5.38 -7.30
N LEU A 9 4.09 5.09 -6.38
CA LEU A 9 4.44 4.88 -4.98
C LEU A 9 5.06 3.47 -4.73
N ILE A 10 4.67 2.47 -5.52
CA ILE A 10 5.33 1.15 -5.54
C ILE A 10 6.79 1.31 -5.99
N ASP A 11 7.04 1.99 -7.11
CA ASP A 11 8.37 2.20 -7.66
C ASP A 11 9.24 3.03 -6.72
N TYR A 12 8.65 4.07 -6.11
CA TYR A 12 9.29 4.85 -5.07
C TYR A 12 9.74 3.97 -3.90
N TRP A 13 8.82 3.17 -3.36
CA TRP A 13 9.13 2.26 -2.26
C TRP A 13 10.23 1.26 -2.64
N ALA A 14 10.14 0.66 -3.83
CA ALA A 14 11.12 -0.30 -4.33
C ALA A 14 12.51 0.32 -4.47
N SER A 15 12.60 1.59 -4.92
CA SER A 15 13.88 2.31 -5.06
C SER A 15 14.59 2.58 -3.72
N ARG A 16 13.86 2.54 -2.60
CA ARG A 16 14.39 2.73 -1.25
C ARG A 16 14.65 1.39 -0.53
N ALA A 17 14.10 0.30 -1.06
CA ALA A 17 14.20 -1.03 -0.50
C ALA A 17 15.50 -1.74 -0.91
N SER A 18 15.88 -2.77 -0.15
CA SER A 18 16.98 -3.68 -0.50
C SER A 18 16.41 -5.08 -0.76
N PRO A 19 17.13 -5.97 -1.47
CA PRO A 19 16.65 -7.34 -1.69
C PRO A 19 16.21 -8.03 -0.38
N GLY A 20 14.95 -8.47 -0.34
CA GLY A 20 14.35 -9.13 0.83
C GLY A 20 14.11 -8.24 2.05
N ARG A 21 14.28 -6.91 1.95
CA ARG A 21 14.13 -5.98 3.08
C ARG A 21 13.29 -4.76 2.70
N ALA A 22 12.33 -4.44 3.54
CA ALA A 22 11.59 -3.18 3.47
C ALA A 22 12.54 -1.98 3.72
N PRO A 23 12.25 -0.81 3.12
CA PRO A 23 12.97 0.42 3.42
C PRO A 23 12.76 0.84 4.88
N SER A 24 13.78 1.49 5.43
CA SER A 24 13.63 2.19 6.71
C SER A 24 12.63 3.33 6.58
N ARG A 25 11.87 3.61 7.64
CA ARG A 25 11.03 4.81 7.74
C ARG A 25 11.83 6.09 7.46
N SER A 26 13.08 6.17 7.89
CA SER A 26 13.94 7.34 7.65
C SER A 26 14.36 7.51 6.19
N ALA A 27 14.26 6.46 5.37
CA ALA A 27 14.53 6.53 3.93
C ALA A 27 13.33 7.09 3.13
N ILE A 28 12.16 7.19 3.75
CA ILE A 28 10.95 7.73 3.13
C ILE A 28 10.92 9.25 3.35
N GLN A 29 10.97 9.99 2.24
CA GLN A 29 10.90 11.45 2.23
C GLN A 29 9.58 11.89 1.57
N PRO A 30 8.59 12.39 2.34
CA PRO A 30 7.30 12.79 1.78
C PRO A 30 7.37 13.83 0.66
N ALA A 31 8.43 14.63 0.64
CA ALA A 31 8.68 15.62 -0.42
C ALA A 31 8.78 14.98 -1.81
N ASP A 32 9.28 13.75 -1.91
CA ASP A 32 9.46 13.02 -3.18
C ASP A 32 8.12 12.66 -3.86
N PHE A 33 7.03 12.62 -3.08
CA PHE A 33 5.67 12.29 -3.55
C PHE A 33 4.64 13.28 -3.01
N ARG A 34 5.00 14.57 -2.91
CA ARG A 34 4.16 15.64 -2.32
C ARG A 34 2.72 15.66 -2.85
N GLN A 35 2.52 15.46 -4.15
CA GLN A 35 1.20 15.45 -4.79
C GLN A 35 0.30 14.29 -4.33
N LEU A 36 0.90 13.19 -3.85
CA LEU A 36 0.17 12.02 -3.35
C LEU A 36 -0.12 12.13 -1.85
N MET A 37 0.53 13.05 -1.12
CA MET A 37 0.41 13.14 0.34
C MET A 37 -1.03 13.17 0.86
N PRO A 38 -1.98 13.91 0.26
CA PRO A 38 -3.37 13.89 0.73
C PRO A 38 -3.99 12.49 0.71
N GLN A 39 -3.59 11.64 -0.23
CA GLN A 39 -4.07 10.28 -0.44
C GLN A 39 -3.30 9.23 0.37
N THR A 40 -2.18 9.61 1.00
CA THR A 40 -1.36 8.67 1.78
C THR A 40 -1.85 8.52 3.21
N PHE A 41 -1.53 7.38 3.82
CA PHE A 41 -1.73 7.14 5.24
C PHE A 41 -0.58 6.28 5.79
N ILE A 42 -0.40 6.26 7.11
CA ILE A 42 0.53 5.36 7.79
C ILE A 42 -0.27 4.43 8.67
N LEU A 43 -0.17 3.13 8.39
CA LEU A 43 -0.73 2.07 9.22
C LEU A 43 0.37 1.55 10.13
N GLY A 44 0.16 1.57 11.44
CA GLY A 44 1.03 0.88 12.39
C GLY A 44 0.74 -0.61 12.42
N ARG A 45 1.67 -1.38 12.99
CA ARG A 45 1.48 -2.79 13.32
C ARG A 45 2.01 -3.04 14.73
N GLU A 46 1.11 -3.02 15.71
CA GLU A 46 1.44 -3.27 17.13
C GLU A 46 1.44 -4.77 17.44
N ASP A 47 0.36 -5.46 17.10
CA ASP A 47 0.24 -6.91 17.19
C ASP A 47 -0.59 -7.48 16.02
N LYS A 48 -0.64 -8.80 15.87
CA LYS A 48 -1.41 -9.49 14.85
C LYS A 48 -2.89 -9.14 15.08
N GLY A 49 -3.46 -8.40 14.14
CA GLY A 49 -4.83 -7.90 14.26
C GLY A 49 -4.94 -6.48 14.83
N GLN A 50 -3.85 -5.87 15.30
CA GLN A 50 -3.80 -4.50 15.82
C GLN A 50 -2.99 -3.60 14.88
N TYR A 51 -3.72 -2.90 14.01
CA TYR A 51 -3.13 -2.04 12.97
C TYR A 51 -3.60 -0.59 13.12
N PRO A 52 -3.14 0.16 14.13
CA PRO A 52 -3.63 1.53 14.34
C PRO A 52 -3.22 2.45 13.20
N VAL A 53 -4.15 3.24 12.67
CA VAL A 53 -3.82 4.33 11.75
C VAL A 53 -3.06 5.41 12.53
N ARG A 54 -1.82 5.67 12.13
CA ARG A 54 -0.91 6.63 12.78
C ARG A 54 -0.99 8.01 12.13
N LEU A 55 -1.26 8.05 10.83
CA LEU A 55 -1.38 9.25 10.03
C LEU A 55 -2.41 8.99 8.93
N ALA A 56 -3.24 9.97 8.62
CA ALA A 56 -4.09 10.00 7.44
C ALA A 56 -3.91 11.34 6.74
N GLY A 57 -3.65 11.33 5.44
CA GLY A 57 -3.67 12.54 4.61
C GLY A 57 -5.08 13.10 4.48
N GLY A 58 -5.20 14.37 4.08
CA GLY A 58 -6.47 15.09 4.03
C GLY A 58 -7.55 14.36 3.21
N PHE A 59 -7.21 13.87 2.02
CA PHE A 59 -8.15 13.11 1.19
C PHE A 59 -8.64 11.83 1.89
N VAL A 60 -7.76 11.10 2.59
CA VAL A 60 -8.16 9.89 3.34
C VAL A 60 -9.11 10.27 4.48
N ALA A 61 -8.78 11.30 5.26
CA ALA A 61 -9.64 11.78 6.34
C ALA A 61 -11.02 12.26 5.82
N ASP A 62 -11.03 13.02 4.73
CA ASP A 62 -12.24 13.55 4.09
C ASP A 62 -13.15 12.44 3.56
N LEU A 63 -12.57 11.35 3.03
CA LEU A 63 -13.33 10.22 2.51
C LEU A 63 -14.11 9.49 3.62
N HIS A 64 -13.52 9.37 4.81
CA HIS A 64 -14.15 8.70 5.96
C HIS A 64 -14.95 9.66 6.87
N ARG A 65 -14.75 10.99 6.73
CA ARG A 65 -15.37 12.07 7.54
C ARG A 65 -15.32 11.84 9.06
N ARG A 66 -14.24 11.23 9.53
CA ARG A 66 -14.00 11.00 10.96
C ARG A 66 -12.52 11.01 11.24
N ASP A 67 -12.17 11.22 12.51
CA ASP A 67 -10.78 11.04 12.94
C ASP A 67 -10.42 9.55 12.86
N LEU A 68 -9.40 9.25 12.06
CA LEU A 68 -8.88 7.91 11.89
C LEU A 68 -7.74 7.61 12.85
N ARG A 69 -7.22 8.60 13.58
CA ARG A 69 -6.06 8.41 14.46
C ARG A 69 -6.35 7.35 15.51
N ALA A 70 -5.43 6.40 15.64
CA ALA A 70 -5.53 5.24 16.53
C ALA A 70 -6.68 4.26 16.25
N VAL A 71 -7.56 4.54 15.27
CA VAL A 71 -8.53 3.56 14.79
C VAL A 71 -7.77 2.36 14.22
N ASN A 72 -8.17 1.16 14.63
CA ASN A 72 -7.63 -0.06 14.03
C ASN A 72 -8.06 -0.11 12.56
N GLY A 73 -7.09 -0.06 11.65
CA GLY A 73 -7.31 0.00 10.22
C GLY A 73 -8.09 -1.20 9.68
N LEU A 74 -8.06 -2.37 10.34
CA LEU A 74 -8.91 -3.51 9.96
C LEU A 74 -10.40 -3.20 10.14
N HIS A 75 -10.78 -2.31 11.05
CA HIS A 75 -12.18 -1.92 11.25
C HIS A 75 -12.72 -1.02 10.11
N LEU A 76 -11.86 -0.55 9.20
CA LEU A 76 -12.29 0.14 7.98
C LEU A 76 -12.77 -0.83 6.90
N TRP A 77 -12.57 -2.13 7.10
CA TRP A 77 -12.86 -3.18 6.14
C TRP A 77 -14.05 -3.99 6.58
N SER A 78 -14.73 -4.57 5.59
CA SER A 78 -15.85 -5.45 5.84
C SER A 78 -15.44 -6.63 6.71
N GLU A 79 -16.36 -7.07 7.58
CA GLU A 79 -16.05 -8.13 8.55
C GLU A 79 -15.53 -9.40 7.87
N ARG A 80 -16.12 -9.77 6.73
CA ARG A 80 -15.69 -10.91 5.90
C ARG A 80 -14.27 -10.79 5.36
N ASP A 81 -13.77 -9.57 5.16
CA ASP A 81 -12.47 -9.31 4.53
C ASP A 81 -11.35 -9.08 5.57
N ARG A 82 -11.68 -8.83 6.85
CA ARG A 82 -10.68 -8.50 7.89
C ARG A 82 -9.60 -9.57 8.02
N LEU A 83 -9.98 -10.84 8.14
CA LEU A 83 -9.03 -11.95 8.29
C LEU A 83 -8.16 -12.13 7.03
N ARG A 84 -8.77 -11.98 5.85
CA ARG A 84 -8.07 -12.08 4.57
C ARG A 84 -7.02 -10.97 4.42
N LEU A 85 -7.40 -9.73 4.72
CA LEU A 85 -6.48 -8.59 4.68
C LEU A 85 -5.38 -8.72 5.72
N GLN A 86 -5.72 -9.07 6.97
CA GLN A 86 -4.74 -9.31 8.03
C GLN A 86 -3.69 -10.34 7.61
N THR A 87 -4.13 -11.45 7.03
CA THR A 87 -3.24 -12.52 6.54
C THR A 87 -2.30 -11.97 5.46
N ALA A 88 -2.84 -11.24 4.48
CA ALA A 88 -2.05 -10.65 3.41
C ALA A 88 -1.05 -9.60 3.90
N LEU A 89 -1.43 -8.79 4.90
CA LEU A 89 -0.54 -7.81 5.55
C LEU A 89 0.61 -8.52 6.28
N GLU A 90 0.33 -9.58 7.04
CA GLU A 90 1.38 -10.35 7.73
C GLU A 90 2.31 -11.06 6.74
N GLU A 91 1.79 -11.57 5.63
CA GLU A 91 2.61 -12.15 4.56
C GLU A 91 3.54 -11.10 3.93
N ALA A 92 2.98 -9.95 3.55
CA ALA A 92 3.73 -8.80 3.02
C ALA A 92 4.77 -8.25 4.01
N ARG A 93 4.57 -8.45 5.31
CA ARG A 93 5.53 -8.08 6.36
C ARG A 93 6.68 -9.08 6.45
N ARG A 94 6.38 -10.37 6.39
CA ARG A 94 7.36 -11.47 6.54
C ARG A 94 8.21 -11.64 5.29
N ARG A 95 7.62 -11.43 4.12
CA ARG A 95 8.29 -11.30 2.83
C ARG A 95 8.03 -9.88 2.37
N PRO A 96 8.96 -8.93 2.66
CA PRO A 96 8.75 -7.51 2.40
C PRO A 96 8.40 -7.20 0.94
N GLU A 97 7.11 -7.03 0.69
CA GLU A 97 6.55 -6.75 -0.62
C GLU A 97 5.34 -5.81 -0.47
N PRO A 98 5.08 -4.91 -1.42
CA PRO A 98 3.85 -4.14 -1.41
C PRO A 98 2.63 -5.03 -1.63
N LEU A 99 1.51 -4.67 -1.01
CA LEU A 99 0.20 -5.27 -1.22
C LEU A 99 -0.74 -4.22 -1.80
N VAL A 100 -1.42 -4.54 -2.89
CA VAL A 100 -2.48 -3.69 -3.46
C VAL A 100 -3.81 -4.41 -3.33
N ALA A 101 -4.72 -3.83 -2.54
CA ALA A 101 -6.10 -4.26 -2.49
C ALA A 101 -6.92 -3.46 -3.52
N VAL A 102 -7.56 -4.15 -4.45
CA VAL A 102 -8.62 -3.55 -5.28
C VAL A 102 -9.92 -3.72 -4.52
N VAL A 103 -10.61 -2.61 -4.26
CA VAL A 103 -11.76 -2.55 -3.37
C VAL A 103 -12.93 -1.80 -3.99
N GLU A 104 -14.12 -2.06 -3.47
CA GLU A 104 -15.18 -1.05 -3.46
C GLU A 104 -15.14 -0.34 -2.11
N ALA A 105 -15.04 0.98 -2.14
CA ALA A 105 -15.34 1.81 -0.98
C ALA A 105 -16.84 2.10 -0.97
N LEU A 106 -17.53 1.63 0.07
CA LEU A 106 -18.97 1.64 0.19
C LEU A 106 -19.42 2.82 1.07
N ALA A 107 -20.38 3.57 0.58
CA ALA A 107 -21.17 4.54 1.32
C ALA A 107 -22.65 4.15 1.25
N ASP A 108 -23.52 4.89 1.92
CA ASP A 108 -24.96 4.62 1.86
C ASP A 108 -25.50 4.83 0.43
N GLY A 109 -25.95 3.74 -0.20
CA GLY A 109 -26.47 3.76 -1.58
C GLY A 109 -25.45 4.08 -2.69
N ALA A 110 -24.15 4.21 -2.39
CA ALA A 110 -23.11 4.59 -3.35
C ALA A 110 -21.82 3.79 -3.18
N SER A 111 -21.03 3.65 -4.25
CA SER A 111 -19.70 3.04 -4.16
C SER A 111 -18.67 3.73 -5.05
N LEU A 112 -17.41 3.57 -4.66
CA LEU A 112 -16.25 4.07 -5.38
C LEU A 112 -15.22 2.93 -5.53
N PRO A 113 -14.91 2.48 -6.76
CA PRO A 113 -13.80 1.55 -6.97
C PRO A 113 -12.47 2.24 -6.67
N MET A 114 -11.62 1.57 -5.90
CA MET A 114 -10.32 2.09 -5.46
C MET A 114 -9.22 1.02 -5.45
N GLU A 115 -7.98 1.48 -5.55
CA GLU A 115 -6.81 0.73 -5.09
C GLU A 115 -6.40 1.24 -3.69
N VAL A 116 -6.12 0.32 -2.77
CA VAL A 116 -5.49 0.62 -1.49
C VAL A 116 -4.15 -0.10 -1.42
N LEU A 117 -3.08 0.68 -1.48
CA LEU A 117 -1.71 0.19 -1.34
C LEU A 117 -1.34 0.07 0.13
N PHE A 118 -0.55 -0.96 0.45
CA PHE A 118 0.15 -1.14 1.71
C PHE A 118 1.59 -1.56 1.41
N ALA A 119 2.54 -0.66 1.61
CA ALA A 119 3.96 -0.91 1.38
C ALA A 119 4.69 -0.95 2.74
N PRO A 120 5.26 -2.09 3.15
CA PRO A 120 5.81 -2.27 4.49
C PRO A 120 7.04 -1.38 4.72
N LEU A 121 7.17 -0.80 5.91
CA LEU A 121 8.30 0.01 6.35
C LEU A 121 8.87 -0.56 7.66
N THR A 122 10.17 -0.39 7.86
CA THR A 122 10.86 -0.83 9.07
C THR A 122 11.37 0.37 9.89
N ALA A 123 11.26 0.33 11.22
CA ALA A 123 11.80 1.37 12.10
C ALA A 123 13.32 1.26 12.33
N HIS A 124 13.87 0.04 12.48
CA HIS A 124 15.30 -0.24 12.76
C HIS A 124 15.65 -1.74 12.59
N ASP A 125 16.39 -2.33 13.54
CA ASP A 125 16.73 -3.75 13.66
C ASP A 125 15.51 -4.57 14.13
N GLY A 126 14.65 -4.89 13.18
CA GLY A 126 13.42 -5.66 13.40
C GLY A 126 12.68 -5.93 12.10
N GLY A 127 11.58 -6.67 12.18
CA GLY A 127 10.67 -6.80 11.04
C GLY A 127 9.92 -5.49 10.78
N PRO A 128 9.30 -5.33 9.59
CA PRO A 128 8.48 -4.15 9.30
C PRO A 128 7.37 -3.98 10.35
N ASP A 129 7.23 -2.78 10.89
CA ASP A 129 6.30 -2.42 11.98
C ASP A 129 5.21 -1.43 11.51
N ARG A 130 5.27 -1.01 10.25
CA ARG A 130 4.38 -0.03 9.65
C ARG A 130 4.16 -0.32 8.17
N TYR A 131 3.13 0.30 7.60
CA TYR A 131 2.90 0.36 6.17
C TYR A 131 2.71 1.82 5.75
N LEU A 132 3.42 2.22 4.69
CA LEU A 132 3.05 3.37 3.88
C LEU A 132 1.87 2.96 3.01
N GLY A 133 0.75 3.64 3.15
CA GLY A 133 -0.44 3.35 2.37
C GLY A 133 -0.85 4.47 1.44
N LEU A 134 -1.63 4.12 0.42
CA LEU A 134 -2.23 5.06 -0.54
C LEU A 134 -3.67 4.65 -0.81
N TYR A 135 -4.60 5.61 -0.73
CA TYR A 135 -5.97 5.48 -1.23
C TYR A 135 -6.02 6.09 -2.63
N GLN A 136 -6.19 5.27 -3.66
CA GLN A 136 -6.22 5.72 -5.05
C GLN A 136 -7.60 5.43 -5.68
N PRO A 137 -8.46 6.44 -5.86
CA PRO A 137 -9.69 6.29 -6.63
C PRO A 137 -9.42 5.86 -8.06
N LEU A 138 -10.26 4.95 -8.58
CA LEU A 138 -10.24 4.50 -9.97
C LEU A 138 -11.34 5.14 -10.82
N SER A 139 -12.15 6.00 -10.20
CA SER A 139 -13.18 6.80 -10.86
C SER A 139 -13.40 8.10 -10.07
N MET A 140 -14.29 8.97 -10.56
CA MET A 140 -14.56 10.25 -9.91
C MET A 140 -15.16 10.07 -8.51
N VAL A 141 -14.58 10.76 -7.53
CA VAL A 141 -15.02 10.74 -6.12
C VAL A 141 -16.44 11.28 -5.94
N THR A 142 -16.92 12.13 -6.86
CA THR A 142 -18.30 12.62 -6.89
C THR A 142 -19.37 11.52 -6.95
N ARG A 143 -19.00 10.29 -7.33
CA ARG A 143 -19.87 9.10 -7.22
C ARG A 143 -20.38 8.84 -5.81
N LEU A 144 -19.64 9.23 -4.79
CA LEU A 144 -20.06 9.11 -3.39
C LEU A 144 -21.11 10.16 -3.01
N GLN A 145 -21.41 11.15 -3.86
CA GLN A 145 -22.42 12.18 -3.63
C GLN A 145 -22.21 12.96 -2.31
N GLY A 146 -20.95 13.07 -1.87
CA GLY A 146 -20.63 13.69 -0.59
C GLY A 146 -21.08 12.85 0.62
N LEU A 147 -21.26 11.54 0.48
CA LEU A 147 -21.45 10.62 1.60
C LEU A 147 -20.09 10.05 2.05
N PRO A 148 -19.90 9.81 3.36
CA PRO A 148 -18.67 9.20 3.86
C PRO A 148 -18.59 7.72 3.46
N VAL A 149 -17.38 7.24 3.20
CA VAL A 149 -17.10 5.81 3.13
C VAL A 149 -17.24 5.21 4.52
N LEU A 150 -18.07 4.18 4.61
CA LEU A 150 -18.35 3.45 5.85
C LEU A 150 -17.54 2.16 5.93
N GLU A 151 -17.28 1.53 4.77
CA GLU A 151 -16.67 0.22 4.70
C GLU A 151 -15.88 0.03 3.40
N LEU A 152 -14.77 -0.69 3.47
CA LEU A 152 -14.02 -1.19 2.32
C LEU A 152 -14.28 -2.68 2.10
N SER A 153 -14.70 -3.05 0.90
CA SER A 153 -14.89 -4.44 0.50
C SER A 153 -13.83 -4.87 -0.52
N VAL A 154 -13.10 -5.95 -0.24
CA VAL A 154 -12.06 -6.48 -1.12
C VAL A 154 -12.69 -7.14 -2.34
N ARG A 155 -12.31 -6.68 -3.53
CA ARG A 155 -12.53 -7.44 -4.79
C ARG A 155 -11.36 -8.37 -5.07
N SER A 156 -10.13 -7.88 -4.95
CA SER A 156 -8.93 -8.69 -5.14
C SER A 156 -7.75 -8.15 -4.34
N LEU A 157 -6.80 -9.03 -4.01
CA LEU A 157 -5.51 -8.68 -3.43
C LEU A 157 -4.42 -9.05 -4.43
N ARG A 158 -3.53 -8.11 -4.71
CA ARG A 158 -2.47 -8.24 -5.71
C ARG A 158 -1.12 -7.90 -5.09
N ARG A 159 -0.09 -8.61 -5.51
CA ARG A 159 1.30 -8.37 -5.11
C ARG A 159 2.09 -7.94 -6.33
N PRO A 160 2.67 -6.73 -6.35
CA PRO A 160 3.57 -6.30 -7.41
C PRO A 160 4.88 -7.13 -7.45
N GLY A 161 5.20 -7.84 -6.37
CA GLY A 161 6.44 -8.62 -6.19
C GLY A 161 7.43 -7.93 -5.24
N ALA A 162 8.53 -8.62 -4.91
CA ALA A 162 9.56 -8.07 -4.05
C ALA A 162 10.38 -6.97 -4.73
N ALA A 163 10.87 -6.02 -3.93
CA ALA A 163 11.85 -5.06 -4.40
C ALA A 163 13.06 -5.80 -4.99
N ASN A 164 13.44 -5.43 -6.20
CA ASN A 164 14.60 -5.93 -6.93
C ASN A 164 14.54 -7.41 -7.41
N GLU A 165 13.41 -8.09 -7.30
CA GLU A 165 13.21 -9.39 -7.99
C GLU A 165 13.12 -9.19 -9.51
N ALA A 166 12.36 -8.18 -9.97
CA ALA A 166 12.27 -7.83 -11.39
C ALA A 166 13.61 -7.43 -12.02
N ALA A 167 14.52 -6.82 -11.24
CA ALA A 167 15.87 -6.45 -11.69
C ALA A 167 16.81 -7.68 -11.84
N SER A 168 16.49 -8.80 -11.20
CA SER A 168 17.31 -10.03 -11.27
C SER A 168 17.05 -10.82 -12.55
N HIS A 169 15.93 -10.58 -13.25
CA HIS A 169 15.60 -11.24 -14.52
C HIS A 169 16.13 -10.50 -15.76
N LEU A 170 16.67 -9.28 -15.60
CA LEU A 170 17.26 -8.47 -16.66
C LEU A 170 18.78 -8.31 -16.46
N ARG A 171 19.48 -9.42 -16.30
CA ARG A 171 20.95 -9.49 -16.49
C ARG A 171 21.32 -10.73 -17.31
N LEU A 172 20.97 -10.70 -18.60
CA LEU A 172 21.76 -11.38 -19.62
C LEU A 172 22.48 -10.28 -20.41
N ALA A 173 23.61 -9.83 -19.86
CA ALA A 173 24.58 -9.05 -20.59
C ALA A 173 25.24 -9.98 -21.61
N ALA A 174 25.10 -9.66 -22.90
CA ALA A 174 26.00 -10.16 -23.91
C ALA A 174 27.42 -9.70 -23.55
N VAL A 175 28.32 -10.65 -23.28
CA VAL A 175 29.75 -10.38 -23.14
C VAL A 175 30.52 -11.51 -23.81
N GLY A 176 31.33 -11.14 -24.80
CA GLY A 176 32.47 -11.95 -25.25
C GLY A 176 32.27 -12.65 -26.60
N GLY A 177 32.44 -11.90 -27.68
CA GLY A 177 32.71 -12.46 -29.00
C GLY A 177 34.00 -13.30 -29.04
N ARG A 178 34.16 -13.97 -30.19
CA ARG A 178 35.31 -14.77 -30.66
C ARG A 178 35.21 -16.27 -30.39
N ARG A 179 34.82 -17.01 -31.44
CA ARG A 179 35.28 -18.39 -31.66
C ARG A 179 36.39 -18.35 -32.70
N ILE A 180 37.61 -18.67 -32.27
CA ILE A 180 38.68 -19.17 -33.13
C ILE A 180 38.66 -20.68 -32.99
N ALA A 181 38.39 -21.36 -34.09
CA ALA A 181 39.10 -22.54 -34.58
C ALA A 181 38.55 -22.81 -35.99
#